data_AF-A0A2U1KXE6-F1
#
_entry.id   AF-A0A2U1KXE6-F1
#
_cell.length_a   1.000
_cell.length_b   1.000
_cell.length_c   1.000
_cell.angle_alpha   90.00
_cell.angle_beta   90.00
_cell.angle_gamma   90.00
#
_symmetry.space_group_name_H-M   'P 1'
#
loop_
_entity.id
_entity.type
_entity.pdbx_description
1 polymer ?
#
loop_
_entity_poly.entity_id
_entity_poly.type
_entity_poly.pdbx_seq_one_letter_code
_entity_poly.pdbx_strand_id
1 'polypeptide(L)'
;MCLQVSRNADNHPAFFAVYNMESTEIIAFYQPWDILQTSSDELYLLFEQFCDHFHVPSKSSPYMNFISSHSNNIHALEQLRSSKIKATSFSLFVKKVLASLPFNCQSQSPSPYFDQSLFRFDEKLISAADRHRQSTDHPIKFILRRPPYTLKFKIKPGPEAGVTDCRTKRISSFLFHPVFPLALSIQQTLFLQPAVVNIHFRR
;
A
#
# COMPACT_ATOMS: atom_id res chain seq x y z
N MET A 1 14.61 8.26 -13.38
CA MET A 1 13.56 7.26 -13.66
C MET A 1 14.11 5.90 -13.22
N CYS A 2 13.51 5.23 -12.24
CA CYS A 2 14.01 3.95 -11.75
C CYS A 2 13.45 2.81 -12.62
N LEU A 3 14.31 2.19 -13.43
CA LEU A 3 13.97 1.00 -14.21
C LEU A 3 14.06 -0.23 -13.31
N GLN A 4 12.94 -0.93 -13.11
CA GLN A 4 12.93 -2.26 -12.48
C GLN A 4 13.13 -3.32 -13.57
N VAL A 5 14.25 -4.03 -13.52
CA VAL A 5 14.39 -5.31 -14.22
C VAL A 5 13.67 -6.35 -13.35
N SER A 6 12.47 -6.75 -13.77
CA SER A 6 11.70 -7.80 -13.09
C SER A 6 12.43 -9.14 -13.16
N ARG A 7 12.95 -9.61 -12.02
CA ARG A 7 13.29 -11.02 -11.79
C ARG A 7 13.04 -11.35 -10.31
N ASN A 8 12.20 -12.37 -10.08
CA ASN A 8 11.89 -13.04 -8.79
C ASN A 8 12.65 -12.48 -7.56
N ALA A 9 11.95 -11.63 -6.81
CA ALA A 9 12.51 -10.76 -5.78
C ALA A 9 12.77 -11.43 -4.42
N ASP A 10 12.99 -12.75 -4.36
CA ASP A 10 13.19 -13.42 -3.06
C ASP A 10 14.66 -13.62 -2.68
N ASN A 11 15.65 -13.40 -3.56
CA ASN A 11 17.05 -13.72 -3.20
C ASN A 11 18.17 -13.01 -3.99
N HIS A 12 17.91 -11.91 -4.72
CA HIS A 12 18.96 -11.27 -5.53
C HIS A 12 19.31 -9.87 -5.04
N PRO A 13 20.61 -9.50 -5.03
CA PRO A 13 21.01 -8.15 -4.68
C PRO A 13 20.54 -7.14 -5.74
N ALA A 14 19.47 -6.38 -5.45
CA ALA A 14 18.99 -5.18 -6.16
C ALA A 14 19.63 -3.84 -5.70
N PHE A 15 20.49 -3.24 -6.51
CA PHE A 15 21.11 -1.94 -6.20
C PHE A 15 20.23 -0.77 -6.67
N PHE A 16 20.32 0.38 -6.00
CA PHE A 16 19.70 1.61 -6.45
C PHE A 16 20.76 2.56 -7.02
N ALA A 17 20.51 3.10 -8.20
CA ALA A 17 21.35 4.13 -8.80
C ALA A 17 20.50 5.38 -9.08
N VAL A 18 21.01 6.55 -8.72
CA VAL A 18 20.40 7.84 -9.06
C VAL A 18 21.05 8.31 -10.35
N TYR A 19 20.28 8.27 -11.43
CA TYR A 19 20.70 8.70 -12.75
C TYR A 19 20.13 10.08 -13.08
N ASN A 20 21.01 10.99 -13.49
CA ASN A 20 20.63 12.29 -14.01
C ASN A 20 20.21 12.16 -15.48
N MET A 21 18.95 12.48 -15.78
CA MET A 21 18.46 12.42 -17.15
C MET A 21 19.02 13.54 -18.05
N GLU A 22 19.46 14.66 -17.47
CA GLU A 22 19.98 15.82 -18.20
C GLU A 22 21.47 15.67 -18.48
N SER A 23 22.28 15.39 -17.45
CA SER A 23 23.74 15.20 -17.63
C SER A 23 24.12 13.80 -18.14
N THR A 24 23.19 12.85 -18.12
CA THR A 24 23.39 11.44 -18.48
C THR A 24 24.37 10.66 -17.58
N GLU A 25 24.57 11.11 -16.35
CA GLU A 25 25.53 10.54 -15.39
C GLU A 25 24.84 9.86 -14.18
N ILE A 26 25.55 8.93 -13.54
CA ILE A 26 25.13 8.34 -12.26
C ILE A 26 25.68 9.21 -11.13
N ILE A 27 24.80 9.84 -10.36
CA ILE A 27 25.17 10.76 -9.27
C ILE A 27 25.37 10.01 -7.95
N ALA A 28 24.59 8.96 -7.71
CA ALA A 28 24.65 8.21 -6.45
C ALA A 28 24.34 6.72 -6.66
N PHE A 29 24.88 5.89 -5.78
CA PHE A 29 24.69 4.44 -5.77
C PHE A 29 24.44 3.96 -4.34
N TYR A 30 23.39 3.17 -4.14
CA TYR A 30 22.99 2.64 -2.85
C TYR A 30 22.89 1.12 -2.91
N GLN A 31 23.59 0.43 -2.00
CA GLN A 31 23.60 -1.02 -1.89
C GLN A 31 22.84 -1.44 -0.61
N PRO A 32 21.68 -2.11 -0.72
CA PRO A 32 20.91 -2.54 0.46
C PRO A 32 21.61 -3.57 1.39
N TRP A 33 22.75 -4.14 0.97
CA TRP A 33 23.49 -5.21 1.66
C TRP A 33 24.89 -4.82 2.09
N ASP A 34 25.33 -3.59 1.84
CA ASP A 34 26.68 -3.22 2.24
C ASP A 34 26.83 -3.20 3.76
N ILE A 35 27.99 -3.73 4.18
CA ILE A 35 28.43 -3.85 5.57
C ILE A 35 28.61 -2.47 6.22
N LEU A 36 28.64 -1.41 5.42
CA LEU A 36 28.56 -0.01 5.83
C LEU A 36 27.11 0.48 5.74
N GLN A 37 26.39 0.42 6.86
CA GLN A 37 24.97 0.77 7.03
C GLN A 37 24.56 2.17 6.52
N THR A 38 25.53 3.06 6.28
CA THR A 38 25.33 4.49 6.00
C THR A 38 24.54 4.76 4.70
N SER A 39 24.71 3.96 3.66
CA SER A 39 24.07 4.21 2.35
C SER A 39 22.58 3.86 2.35
N SER A 40 22.19 2.73 2.96
CA SER A 40 20.78 2.34 3.06
C SER A 40 19.99 3.26 4.00
N ASP A 41 20.65 3.78 5.03
CA ASP A 41 20.02 4.68 6.00
C ASP A 41 19.76 6.06 5.38
N GLU A 42 20.69 6.59 4.56
CA GLU A 42 20.48 7.82 3.80
C GLU A 42 19.31 7.68 2.82
N LEU A 43 19.28 6.60 2.03
CA LEU A 43 18.17 6.34 1.11
C LEU A 43 16.84 6.18 1.85
N TYR A 44 16.84 5.56 3.03
CA TYR A 44 15.67 5.48 3.88
C TYR A 44 15.21 6.86 4.37
N LEU A 45 16.12 7.74 4.79
CA LEU A 45 15.78 9.09 5.23
C LEU A 45 15.15 9.90 4.08
N LEU A 46 15.74 9.81 2.88
CA LEU A 46 15.16 10.41 1.67
C LEU A 46 13.78 9.83 1.37
N PHE A 47 13.62 8.51 1.48
CA PHE A 47 12.33 7.85 1.29
C PHE A 47 11.27 8.30 2.31
N GLU A 48 11.63 8.38 3.60
CA GLU A 48 10.71 8.77 4.67
C GLU A 48 10.22 10.21 4.48
N GLN A 49 11.10 11.12 4.04
CA GLN A 49 10.79 12.54 3.85
C GLN A 49 10.13 12.83 2.50
N PHE A 50 10.54 12.14 1.44
CA PHE A 50 10.18 12.47 0.05
C PHE A 50 9.53 11.30 -0.70
N CYS A 51 8.84 10.39 -0.01
CA CYS A 51 8.18 9.20 -0.57
C CYS A 51 7.42 9.46 -1.88
N ASP A 52 6.70 10.57 -1.99
CA ASP A 52 5.93 10.93 -3.20
C ASP A 52 6.81 11.15 -4.45
N HIS A 53 8.09 11.50 -4.29
CA HIS A 53 9.04 11.68 -5.39
C HIS A 53 9.55 10.35 -5.96
N PHE A 54 9.42 9.26 -5.20
CA PHE A 54 9.71 7.90 -5.66
C PHE A 54 8.56 7.30 -6.46
N HIS A 55 7.38 7.93 -6.40
CA HIS A 55 6.29 7.66 -7.30
C HIS A 55 6.45 8.54 -8.55
N VAL A 56 5.79 8.18 -9.65
CA VAL A 56 5.61 9.09 -10.79
C VAL A 56 4.26 9.77 -10.62
N PRO A 57 4.13 10.88 -9.87
CA PRO A 57 2.87 11.61 -9.82
C PRO A 57 2.72 12.38 -11.13
N SER A 58 1.74 12.02 -11.95
CA SER A 58 1.17 13.01 -12.86
C SER A 58 0.46 14.04 -11.98
N LYS A 59 1.11 15.15 -11.65
CA LYS A 59 0.51 16.27 -10.89
C LYS A 59 -0.70 16.91 -11.60
N SER A 60 -1.10 16.39 -12.76
CA SER A 60 -2.16 16.93 -13.60
C SER A 60 -3.57 16.60 -13.11
N SER A 61 -3.76 15.65 -12.19
CA SER A 61 -5.11 15.24 -11.78
C SER A 61 -5.46 15.48 -10.31
N PRO A 62 -6.64 16.08 -10.01
CA PRO A 62 -7.09 16.32 -8.64
C PRO A 62 -7.36 15.04 -7.84
N TYR A 63 -7.68 13.90 -8.49
CA TYR A 63 -7.95 12.65 -7.78
C TYR A 63 -6.68 11.98 -7.20
N MET A 64 -5.49 12.37 -7.68
CA MET A 64 -4.22 11.89 -7.11
C MET A 64 -3.96 12.47 -5.71
N ASN A 65 -4.65 13.55 -5.31
CA ASN A 65 -4.52 14.15 -3.98
C ASN A 65 -5.04 13.25 -2.85
N PHE A 66 -5.85 12.24 -3.16
CA PHE A 66 -6.37 11.31 -2.16
C PHE A 66 -5.40 10.19 -1.81
N ILE A 67 -4.31 10.05 -2.56
CA ILE A 67 -3.27 9.05 -2.29
C ILE A 67 -2.50 9.48 -1.04
N SER A 68 -2.74 8.78 0.07
CA SER A 68 -2.04 9.01 1.32
C SER A 68 -0.68 8.32 1.32
N SER A 69 0.36 9.08 1.62
CA SER A 69 1.73 8.62 1.81
C SER A 69 2.32 9.19 3.09
N HIS A 70 3.47 8.67 3.52
CA HIS A 70 4.17 9.16 4.70
C HIS A 70 4.69 10.60 4.55
N SER A 71 4.86 11.10 3.31
CA SER A 71 5.30 12.47 3.05
C SER A 71 4.16 13.49 2.99
N ASN A 72 2.93 13.06 2.70
CA ASN A 72 1.78 13.96 2.56
C ASN A 72 0.68 13.79 3.62
N ASN A 73 0.73 12.74 4.44
CA ASN A 73 -0.30 12.43 5.43
C ASN A 73 0.31 12.07 6.79
N ILE A 74 -0.05 12.85 7.82
CA ILE A 74 0.46 12.65 9.19
C ILE A 74 0.11 11.28 9.77
N HIS A 75 -1.06 10.73 9.45
CA HIS A 75 -1.47 9.43 9.97
C HIS A 75 -0.73 8.27 9.33
N ALA A 76 -0.43 8.38 8.03
CA ALA A 76 0.44 7.43 7.36
C ALA A 76 1.84 7.51 8.00
N LEU A 77 2.39 8.72 8.18
CA LEU A 77 3.69 8.92 8.82
C LEU A 77 3.76 8.33 10.24
N GLU A 78 2.75 8.57 11.07
CA GLU A 78 2.64 8.00 12.43
C GLU A 78 2.62 6.47 12.39
N GLN A 79 1.96 5.88 11.38
CA GLN A 79 1.93 4.44 11.21
C GLN A 79 3.30 3.88 10.80
N LEU A 80 4.00 4.52 9.86
CA LEU A 80 5.37 4.14 9.49
C LEU A 80 6.29 4.19 10.72
N ARG A 81 6.26 5.29 11.48
CA ARG A 81 7.03 5.44 12.72
C ARG A 81 6.67 4.38 13.75
N SER A 82 5.38 4.10 13.93
CA SER A 82 4.92 3.02 14.82
C SER A 82 5.43 1.65 14.38
N SER A 83 5.48 1.39 13.07
CA SER A 83 6.01 0.13 12.53
C SER A 83 7.53 0.01 12.69
N LYS A 84 8.24 1.13 12.56
CA LYS A 84 9.68 1.25 12.85
C LYS A 84 9.99 0.95 14.31
N ILE A 85 9.25 1.54 15.25
CA ILE A 85 9.42 1.32 16.70
C ILE A 85 9.16 -0.14 17.08
N LYS A 86 8.18 -0.80 16.44
CA LYS A 86 7.83 -2.20 16.70
C LYS A 86 8.76 -3.20 16.02
N ALA A 87 9.67 -2.76 15.16
CA ALA A 87 10.56 -3.66 14.43
C ALA A 87 11.67 -4.19 15.34
N THR A 88 11.94 -5.49 15.27
CA THR A 88 13.02 -6.14 16.03
C THR A 88 14.40 -5.61 15.64
N SER A 89 14.57 -5.16 14.40
CA SER A 89 15.82 -4.60 13.89
C SER A 89 15.52 -3.48 12.90
N PHE A 90 16.18 -2.33 13.09
CA PHE A 90 16.09 -1.20 12.18
C PHE A 90 16.58 -1.56 10.78
N SER A 91 17.67 -2.32 10.66
CA SER A 91 18.21 -2.75 9.36
C SER A 91 17.22 -3.65 8.61
N LEU A 92 16.59 -4.61 9.27
CA LEU A 92 15.57 -5.47 8.63
C LEU A 92 14.33 -4.67 8.23
N PHE A 93 13.96 -3.66 9.03
CA PHE A 93 12.88 -2.75 8.71
C PHE A 93 13.19 -1.91 7.46
N VAL A 94 14.36 -1.27 7.40
CA VAL A 94 14.83 -0.49 6.24
C VAL A 94 14.83 -1.35 4.99
N LYS A 95 15.40 -2.56 5.06
CA LYS A 95 15.39 -3.52 3.94
C LYS A 95 13.96 -3.82 3.46
N LYS A 96 13.04 -4.10 4.38
CA LYS A 96 11.64 -4.39 4.06
C LYS A 96 10.93 -3.19 3.39
N VAL A 97 11.20 -1.98 3.87
CA VAL A 97 10.61 -0.75 3.34
C VAL A 97 11.16 -0.46 1.94
N LEU A 98 12.48 -0.47 1.77
CA LEU A 98 13.14 -0.17 0.51
C LEU A 98 12.90 -1.25 -0.56
N ALA A 99 12.59 -2.49 -0.17
CA ALA A 99 12.18 -3.54 -1.11
C ALA A 99 10.90 -3.23 -1.89
N SER A 100 10.13 -2.20 -1.47
CA SER A 100 8.98 -1.72 -2.24
C SER A 100 9.34 -0.81 -3.41
N LEU A 101 10.59 -0.34 -3.48
CA LEU A 101 11.07 0.53 -4.54
C LEU A 101 11.60 -0.27 -5.74
N PRO A 102 11.42 0.24 -6.97
CA PRO A 102 10.60 1.41 -7.31
C PRO A 102 9.09 1.08 -7.26
N PHE A 103 8.27 2.09 -6.97
CA PHE A 103 6.83 1.89 -6.92
C PHE A 103 6.22 1.71 -8.31
N ASN A 104 5.26 0.80 -8.44
CA ASN A 104 4.42 0.72 -9.61
C ASN A 104 3.36 1.83 -9.55
N CYS A 105 3.31 2.69 -10.57
CA CYS A 105 2.39 3.83 -10.67
C CYS A 105 0.90 3.43 -10.72
N GLN A 106 0.59 2.18 -11.07
CA GLN A 106 -0.78 1.64 -11.08
C GLN A 106 -1.14 0.92 -9.78
N SER A 107 -0.20 0.82 -8.83
CA SER A 107 -0.42 -0.01 -7.63
C SER A 107 -1.17 0.68 -6.51
N GLN A 108 -1.56 1.96 -6.62
CA GLN A 108 -2.28 2.66 -5.55
C GLN A 108 -3.61 3.20 -6.02
N SER A 109 -4.65 2.95 -5.24
CA SER A 109 -6.00 3.44 -5.50
C SER A 109 -6.10 4.94 -5.16
N PRO A 110 -6.52 5.79 -6.12
CA PRO A 110 -6.76 7.21 -5.88
C PRO A 110 -8.14 7.48 -5.26
N SER A 111 -8.72 6.48 -4.59
CA SER A 111 -10.04 6.60 -4.00
C SER A 111 -10.00 7.38 -2.69
N PRO A 112 -10.92 8.35 -2.48
CA PRO A 112 -11.02 9.08 -1.21
C PRO A 112 -11.38 8.17 -0.02
N TYR A 113 -11.85 6.94 -0.27
CA TYR A 113 -12.08 5.97 0.80
C TYR A 113 -10.79 5.50 1.48
N PHE A 114 -9.65 5.62 0.80
CA PHE A 114 -8.33 5.29 1.34
C PHE A 114 -7.55 6.50 1.85
N ASP A 115 -8.13 7.69 1.77
CA ASP A 115 -7.54 8.88 2.37
C ASP A 115 -7.52 8.72 3.90
N GLN A 116 -6.31 8.58 4.44
CA GLN A 116 -6.11 8.37 5.86
C GLN A 116 -6.46 9.61 6.67
N SER A 117 -6.63 10.80 6.09
CA SER A 117 -7.14 11.97 6.80
C SER A 117 -8.66 11.90 7.03
N LEU A 118 -9.38 11.15 6.20
CA LEU A 118 -10.84 11.01 6.26
C LEU A 118 -11.24 9.81 7.11
N PHE A 119 -10.61 8.66 6.87
CA PHE A 119 -11.01 7.39 7.45
C PHE A 119 -9.89 6.68 8.21
N ARG A 120 -10.29 6.00 9.29
CA ARG A 120 -9.53 4.96 9.95
C ARG A 120 -10.12 3.61 9.57
N PHE A 121 -9.29 2.71 9.08
CA PHE A 121 -9.59 1.34 8.71
C PHE A 121 -8.42 0.43 9.08
N ASP A 122 -8.62 -0.89 9.01
CA ASP A 122 -7.55 -1.86 9.28
C ASP A 122 -6.75 -2.16 8.01
N GLU A 123 -5.53 -1.61 7.93
CA GLU A 123 -4.65 -1.77 6.78
C GLU A 123 -4.22 -3.21 6.48
N LYS A 124 -4.28 -4.10 7.50
CA LYS A 124 -3.98 -5.52 7.31
C LYS A 124 -5.05 -6.22 6.49
N LEU A 125 -6.28 -5.71 6.54
CA LEU A 125 -7.44 -6.26 5.84
C LEU A 125 -7.67 -5.56 4.50
N ILE A 126 -7.39 -4.26 4.42
CA ILE A 126 -7.64 -3.45 3.22
C ILE A 126 -6.66 -2.29 3.13
N SER A 127 -6.12 -1.99 1.94
CA SER A 127 -5.19 -0.86 1.75
C SER A 127 -5.38 -0.22 0.39
N ALA A 128 -4.90 1.01 0.22
CA ALA A 128 -4.84 1.66 -1.09
C ALA A 128 -3.99 0.87 -2.10
N ALA A 129 -2.99 0.13 -1.62
CA ALA A 129 -2.15 -0.71 -2.48
C ALA A 129 -2.96 -1.87 -3.08
N ASP A 130 -2.88 -2.02 -4.40
CA ASP A 130 -3.45 -3.12 -5.17
C ASP A 130 -2.68 -4.41 -4.89
N ARG A 131 -3.02 -5.04 -3.78
CA ARG A 131 -2.44 -6.29 -3.33
C ARG A 131 -3.52 -7.16 -2.73
N HIS A 132 -3.45 -8.43 -3.09
CA HIS A 132 -4.17 -9.51 -2.44
C HIS A 132 -3.95 -9.51 -0.92
N ARG A 133 -5.03 -9.72 -0.17
CA ARG A 133 -5.05 -9.84 1.30
C ARG A 133 -5.71 -11.14 1.71
N GLN A 134 -5.40 -11.63 2.90
CA GLN A 134 -6.18 -12.74 3.46
C GLN A 134 -7.62 -12.28 3.66
N SER A 135 -8.58 -13.09 3.22
CA SER A 135 -9.99 -12.78 3.42
C SER A 135 -10.35 -12.79 4.89
N THR A 136 -11.30 -11.94 5.28
CA THR A 136 -11.90 -11.94 6.62
C THR A 136 -13.40 -12.17 6.53
N ASP A 137 -13.97 -12.88 7.50
CA ASP A 137 -15.42 -13.01 7.63
C ASP A 137 -16.03 -11.79 8.35
N HIS A 138 -15.21 -11.04 9.09
CA HIS A 138 -15.69 -9.89 9.84
C HIS A 138 -15.79 -8.64 8.96
N PRO A 139 -16.83 -7.80 9.16
CA PRO A 139 -16.97 -6.57 8.41
C PRO A 139 -15.80 -5.61 8.66
N ILE A 140 -15.20 -5.12 7.58
CA ILE A 140 -14.14 -4.12 7.61
C ILE A 140 -14.78 -2.75 7.86
N LYS A 141 -14.39 -2.08 8.94
CA LYS A 141 -15.01 -0.83 9.40
C LYS A 141 -14.24 0.38 8.86
N PHE A 142 -14.98 1.36 8.34
CA PHE A 142 -14.45 2.68 7.98
C PHE A 142 -15.02 3.71 8.95
N ILE A 143 -14.17 4.22 9.83
CA ILE A 143 -14.52 5.14 10.91
C ILE A 143 -14.00 6.52 10.54
N LEU A 144 -14.79 7.58 10.72
CA LEU A 144 -14.31 8.94 10.51
C LEU A 144 -13.14 9.23 11.45
N ARG A 145 -12.09 9.86 10.95
CA ARG A 145 -11.00 10.34 11.81
C ARG A 145 -11.31 11.62 12.54
N ARG A 146 -12.24 12.43 12.04
CA ARG A 146 -12.67 13.64 12.74
C ARG A 146 -13.67 13.30 13.84
N PRO A 147 -13.67 14.01 14.97
CA PRO A 147 -14.74 13.92 15.97
C PRO A 147 -16.11 14.05 15.29
N PRO A 148 -17.08 13.19 15.62
CA PRO A 148 -17.15 12.33 16.81
C PRO A 148 -16.61 10.90 16.63
N TYR A 149 -15.74 10.65 15.65
CA TYR A 149 -15.17 9.32 15.37
C TYR A 149 -16.23 8.26 15.05
N THR A 150 -17.26 8.66 14.33
CA THR A 150 -18.40 7.79 14.02
C THR A 150 -18.03 6.78 12.96
N LEU A 151 -18.51 5.55 13.12
CA LEU A 151 -18.50 4.56 12.05
C LEU A 151 -19.31 5.09 10.85
N LYS A 152 -18.67 5.24 9.69
CA LYS A 152 -19.31 5.78 8.48
C LYS A 152 -19.94 4.69 7.62
N PHE A 153 -19.25 3.56 7.47
CA PHE A 153 -19.75 2.38 6.75
C PHE A 153 -18.89 1.13 7.08
N LYS A 154 -19.34 -0.03 6.61
CA LYS A 154 -18.61 -1.30 6.69
C LYS A 154 -18.62 -1.99 5.33
N ILE A 155 -17.54 -2.70 5.00
CA ILE A 155 -17.48 -3.61 3.85
C ILE A 155 -17.53 -5.04 4.38
N LYS A 156 -18.47 -5.83 3.86
CA LYS A 156 -18.58 -7.26 4.16
C LYS A 156 -18.05 -8.05 2.96
N PRO A 157 -16.80 -8.53 2.99
CA PRO A 157 -16.28 -9.28 1.85
C PRO A 157 -16.84 -10.71 1.78
N GLY A 158 -17.24 -11.31 2.90
CA GLY A 158 -17.76 -12.69 2.96
C GLY A 158 -19.14 -12.89 2.33
N PRO A 159 -19.52 -14.14 2.01
CA PRO A 159 -20.81 -14.45 1.42
C PRO A 159 -21.96 -14.08 2.38
N GLU A 160 -22.98 -13.39 1.88
CA GLU A 160 -24.19 -13.03 2.65
C GLU A 160 -25.00 -14.27 3.08
N ALA A 161 -24.81 -15.40 2.38
CA ALA A 161 -25.35 -16.71 2.76
C ALA A 161 -24.35 -17.41 3.69
N GLY A 162 -24.73 -17.61 4.95
CA GLY A 162 -23.89 -18.13 6.05
C GLY A 162 -23.33 -19.55 5.93
N VAL A 163 -22.87 -19.95 4.75
CA VAL A 163 -22.14 -21.21 4.53
C VAL A 163 -20.67 -20.95 4.81
N THR A 164 -20.33 -21.05 6.10
CA THR A 164 -18.95 -21.09 6.59
C THR A 164 -18.32 -22.43 6.24
N ASP A 165 -17.78 -22.56 5.04
CA ASP A 165 -16.70 -23.53 4.86
C ASP A 165 -15.40 -22.87 5.32
N CYS A 166 -15.20 -22.87 6.65
CA CYS A 166 -14.09 -22.25 7.37
C CYS A 166 -12.71 -22.83 7.00
N ARG A 167 -12.67 -23.86 6.13
CA ARG A 167 -11.47 -24.64 5.84
C ARG A 167 -10.70 -24.12 4.63
N THR A 168 -11.29 -23.28 3.80
CA THR A 168 -10.62 -22.81 2.57
C THR A 168 -10.00 -21.44 2.77
N LYS A 169 -8.67 -21.36 2.69
CA LYS A 169 -7.95 -20.08 2.62
C LYS A 169 -8.43 -19.29 1.40
N ARG A 170 -9.10 -18.17 1.65
CA ARG A 170 -9.55 -17.24 0.62
C ARG A 170 -8.69 -15.98 0.63
N ILE A 171 -8.53 -15.42 -0.55
CA ILE A 171 -7.81 -14.17 -0.79
C ILE A 171 -8.84 -13.14 -1.23
N SER A 172 -8.75 -11.93 -0.66
CA SER A 172 -9.59 -10.80 -1.03
C SER A 172 -8.77 -9.72 -1.74
N SER A 173 -9.36 -9.14 -2.78
CA SER A 173 -8.93 -7.88 -3.40
C SER A 173 -10.07 -6.89 -3.36
N PHE A 174 -9.73 -5.60 -3.34
CA PHE A 174 -10.71 -4.53 -3.25
C PHE A 174 -10.42 -3.45 -4.28
N LEU A 175 -11.45 -3.06 -5.02
CA LEU A 175 -11.38 -1.99 -5.99
C LEU A 175 -12.37 -0.92 -5.59
N PHE A 176 -11.88 0.29 -5.34
CA PHE A 176 -12.75 1.43 -5.02
C PHE A 176 -12.75 2.39 -6.19
N HIS A 177 -13.94 2.84 -6.57
CA HIS A 177 -14.06 3.84 -7.60
C HIS A 177 -13.53 5.19 -7.09
N PRO A 178 -12.75 5.94 -7.88
CA PRO A 178 -12.15 7.21 -7.45
C PRO A 178 -13.13 8.37 -7.20
N VAL A 179 -14.41 8.20 -7.54
CA VAL A 179 -15.38 9.32 -7.62
C VAL A 179 -16.75 8.84 -7.15
N PHE A 180 -17.26 7.76 -7.76
CA PHE A 180 -18.55 7.23 -7.38
C PHE A 180 -18.50 6.47 -6.05
N PRO A 181 -19.62 6.42 -5.31
CA PRO A 181 -19.72 5.69 -4.06
C PRO A 181 -19.84 4.17 -4.29
N LEU A 182 -18.87 3.61 -5.01
CA LEU A 182 -18.84 2.25 -5.50
C LEU A 182 -17.54 1.58 -5.08
N ALA A 183 -17.64 0.38 -4.51
CA ALA A 183 -16.52 -0.49 -4.26
C ALA A 183 -16.85 -1.93 -4.66
N LEU A 184 -15.84 -2.68 -5.07
CA LEU A 184 -15.93 -4.11 -5.37
C LEU A 184 -15.04 -4.86 -4.39
N SER A 185 -15.55 -5.95 -3.84
CA SER A 185 -14.73 -6.93 -3.16
C SER A 185 -14.73 -8.22 -3.95
N ILE A 186 -13.55 -8.71 -4.29
CA ILE A 186 -13.35 -9.93 -5.08
C ILE A 186 -12.70 -10.95 -4.15
N GLN A 187 -13.40 -12.06 -3.89
CA GLN A 187 -12.86 -13.19 -3.14
C GLN A 187 -12.51 -14.32 -4.09
N GLN A 188 -11.29 -14.82 -3.96
CA GLN A 188 -10.78 -15.96 -4.71
C GLN A 188 -10.42 -17.09 -3.74
N THR A 189 -10.91 -18.28 -4.03
CA THR A 189 -10.55 -19.52 -3.35
C THR A 189 -9.40 -20.17 -4.12
N LEU A 190 -8.38 -20.68 -3.41
CA LEU A 190 -7.21 -21.31 -4.05
C LEU A 190 -7.53 -22.60 -4.83
N PHE A 191 -8.73 -23.17 -4.65
CA PHE A 191 -9.17 -24.42 -5.26
C PHE A 191 -10.36 -24.17 -6.18
N LEU A 192 -10.13 -24.10 -7.51
CA LEU A 192 -11.06 -24.23 -8.65
C LEU A 192 -12.49 -23.65 -8.55
N GLN A 193 -12.81 -22.86 -7.53
CA GLN A 193 -14.11 -22.26 -7.32
C GLN A 193 -14.16 -20.90 -8.01
N PRO A 194 -15.33 -20.54 -8.55
CA PRO A 194 -15.51 -19.23 -9.17
C PRO A 194 -15.27 -18.12 -8.13
N ALA A 195 -14.64 -17.04 -8.58
CA ALA A 195 -14.45 -15.87 -7.75
C ALA A 195 -15.82 -15.28 -7.35
N VAL A 196 -15.96 -14.94 -6.08
CA VAL A 196 -17.16 -14.25 -5.57
C VAL A 196 -16.90 -12.76 -5.63
N VAL A 197 -17.73 -12.03 -6.37
CA VAL A 197 -17.63 -10.58 -6.52
C VAL A 197 -18.84 -9.94 -5.86
N ASN A 198 -18.60 -9.12 -4.83
CA ASN A 198 -19.64 -8.32 -4.20
C ASN A 198 -19.49 -6.86 -4.62
N ILE A 199 -20.62 -6.26 -4.99
CA ILE A 199 -20.72 -4.86 -5.36
C ILE A 199 -21.28 -4.08 -4.17
N HIS A 200 -20.48 -3.15 -3.66
CA HIS A 200 -20.83 -2.28 -2.54
C HIS A 200 -21.17 -0.91 -3.10
N PHE A 201 -22.45 -0.57 -3.13
CA PHE A 201 -22.92 0.75 -3.51
C PHE A 201 -23.42 1.51 -2.29
N ARG A 202 -23.00 2.76 -2.13
CA ARG A 202 -23.41 3.63 -1.02
C ARG A 202 -24.30 4.74 -1.56
N ARG A 203 -25.51 4.85 -1.00
CA ARG A 203 -26.45 5.96 -1.25
C ARG A 203 -26.12 7.15 -0.38
#